data_AF-A0A378BJH9-F1
#
_entry.id   AF-A0A378BJH9-F1
#
_cell.length_a   1.000
_cell.length_b   1.000
_cell.length_c   1.000
_cell.angle_alpha   90.00
_cell.angle_beta   90.00
_cell.angle_gamma   90.00
#
_symmetry.space_group_name_H-M   'P 1'
#
loop_
_entity.id
_entity.type
_entity.pdbx_description
1 polymer ?
#
loop_
_entity_poly.entity_id
_entity_poly.type
_entity_poly.pdbx_seq_one_letter_code
_entity_poly.pdbx_strand_id
1 'polypeptide(L)'
;MIKQSRSDIPRRESGRHVWPVKEDDTQSNDIDFYKTAFREQSRRWGLSEIILSNTGDGEISLYQSVNQGADVPHVLIAAGFHGEEPAGCWGMLDFLREGSPELFDNVAVSFLPLVNLSGLRTGSRLNSLGQNPNRGFTKGAEVEPSIEGKVLLNYETLLKKRSKSWCALLP
;
A
#
# COMPACT_ATOMS: atom_id res chain seq x y z
N MET A 1 -27.40 24.96 -14.82
CA MET A 1 -25.99 25.27 -14.51
C MET A 1 -25.83 25.21 -13.00
N ILE A 2 -25.50 24.04 -12.44
CA ILE A 2 -25.39 23.86 -10.99
C ILE A 2 -23.95 24.20 -10.61
N LYS A 3 -23.75 25.30 -9.88
CA LYS A 3 -22.46 25.65 -9.28
C LYS A 3 -22.20 24.64 -8.15
N GLN A 4 -21.25 23.74 -8.34
CA GLN A 4 -20.68 22.96 -7.24
C GLN A 4 -19.97 23.94 -6.28
N SER A 5 -20.38 23.96 -5.01
CA SER A 5 -19.72 24.73 -3.97
C SER A 5 -18.36 24.12 -3.64
N ARG A 6 -17.30 24.93 -3.68
CA ARG A 6 -15.91 24.58 -3.35
C ARG A 6 -15.67 24.34 -1.84
N SER A 7 -16.60 23.72 -1.11
CA SER A 7 -16.55 23.65 0.37
C SER A 7 -16.48 22.25 0.98
N ASP A 8 -16.52 21.18 0.19
CA ASP A 8 -16.64 19.81 0.75
C ASP A 8 -15.34 19.01 0.76
N ILE A 9 -14.26 19.57 0.21
CA ILE A 9 -12.90 19.00 0.25
C ILE A 9 -12.22 19.09 1.65
N PRO A 10 -12.48 20.06 2.56
CA PRO A 10 -11.64 20.24 3.77
C PRO A 10 -11.76 19.14 4.83
N ARG A 11 -12.90 18.43 4.95
CA ARG A 11 -13.14 17.48 6.06
C ARG A 11 -12.51 16.11 5.85
N ARG A 12 -12.51 15.59 4.62
CA ARG A 12 -11.95 14.26 4.31
C ARG A 12 -10.43 14.25 4.40
N GLU A 13 -9.77 15.34 3.99
CA GLU A 13 -8.30 15.37 3.92
C GLU A 13 -7.62 15.75 5.25
N SER A 14 -8.37 16.28 6.23
CA SER A 14 -7.85 16.71 7.54
C SER A 14 -8.18 15.76 8.69
N GLY A 15 -8.97 14.71 8.44
CA GLY A 15 -9.33 13.72 9.44
C GLY A 15 -8.13 12.91 9.93
N ARG A 16 -8.18 12.54 11.22
CA ARG A 16 -7.32 11.50 11.80
C ARG A 16 -8.22 10.36 12.26
N HIS A 17 -8.01 9.19 11.69
CA HIS A 17 -8.80 8.01 11.99
C HIS A 17 -7.89 6.88 12.46
N VAL A 18 -8.15 6.41 13.68
CA VAL A 18 -7.42 5.31 14.31
C VAL A 18 -8.47 4.37 14.91
N TRP A 19 -8.30 3.09 14.66
CA TRP A 19 -9.18 2.04 15.16
C TRP A 19 -8.39 1.03 15.97
N PRO A 20 -8.98 0.43 17.01
CA PRO A 20 -8.36 -0.68 17.72
C PRO A 20 -8.29 -1.92 16.82
N VAL A 21 -7.13 -2.58 16.80
CA VAL A 21 -6.92 -3.90 16.18
C VAL A 21 -6.91 -4.93 17.31
N LYS A 22 -8.09 -5.49 17.59
CA LYS A 22 -8.33 -6.29 18.81
C LYS A 22 -7.50 -7.57 18.88
N GLU A 23 -7.27 -8.23 17.74
CA GLU A 23 -6.56 -9.50 17.68
C GLU A 23 -5.09 -9.38 18.10
N ASP A 24 -4.52 -8.20 17.85
CA ASP A 24 -3.10 -7.88 18.10
C ASP A 24 -2.88 -6.98 19.32
N ASP A 25 -3.96 -6.62 20.03
CA ASP A 25 -3.95 -5.64 21.14
C ASP A 25 -3.19 -4.35 20.79
N THR A 26 -3.40 -3.84 19.58
CA THR A 26 -2.73 -2.64 19.05
C THR A 26 -3.71 -1.66 18.39
N GLN A 27 -3.19 -0.60 17.77
CA GLN A 27 -3.94 0.41 17.03
C GLN A 27 -3.65 0.32 15.53
N SER A 28 -4.61 0.73 14.71
CA SER A 28 -4.51 0.65 13.25
C SER A 28 -3.39 1.49 12.64
N ASN A 29 -2.85 2.45 13.40
CA ASN A 29 -1.72 3.29 13.04
C ASN A 29 -0.37 2.85 13.66
N ASP A 30 -0.33 1.72 14.38
CA ASP A 30 0.91 1.13 14.88
C ASP A 30 1.67 0.47 13.72
N ILE A 31 2.32 1.32 12.94
CA ILE A 31 3.10 0.94 11.78
C ILE A 31 4.31 0.08 12.14
N ASP A 32 4.88 0.23 13.33
CA ASP A 32 6.08 -0.50 13.73
C ASP A 32 5.70 -1.96 14.07
N PHE A 33 4.57 -2.16 14.76
CA PHE A 33 3.95 -3.49 14.88
C PHE A 33 3.60 -4.07 13.50
N TYR A 34 2.84 -3.33 12.69
CA TYR A 34 2.39 -3.80 11.38
C TYR A 34 3.55 -4.26 10.49
N LYS A 35 4.62 -3.46 10.37
CA LYS A 35 5.80 -3.80 9.57
C LYS A 35 6.50 -5.05 10.07
N THR A 36 6.56 -5.22 11.40
CA THR A 36 7.18 -6.40 12.02
C THR A 36 6.35 -7.65 11.70
N ALA A 37 5.05 -7.61 11.98
CA ALA A 37 4.12 -8.70 11.70
C ALA A 37 4.09 -9.06 10.20
N PHE A 38 4.04 -8.06 9.31
CA PHE A 38 4.03 -8.29 7.87
C PHE A 38 5.31 -8.96 7.37
N ARG A 39 6.48 -8.55 7.89
CA ARG A 39 7.77 -9.17 7.55
C ARG A 39 7.85 -10.61 8.05
N GLU A 40 7.33 -10.89 9.24
CA GLU A 40 7.26 -12.26 9.77
C GLU A 40 6.40 -13.17 8.90
N GLN A 41 5.19 -12.73 8.52
CA GLN A 41 4.33 -13.50 7.64
C GLN A 41 4.91 -13.63 6.23
N SER A 42 5.56 -12.58 5.72
CA SER A 42 6.27 -12.63 4.44
C SER A 42 7.37 -13.69 4.43
N ARG A 43 8.15 -13.80 5.53
CA ARG A 43 9.15 -14.88 5.70
C ARG A 43 8.51 -16.25 5.79
N ARG A 44 7.40 -16.40 6.52
CA ARG A 44 6.63 -17.66 6.59
C ARG A 44 6.19 -18.13 5.20
N TRP A 45 5.84 -17.20 4.32
CA TRP A 45 5.44 -17.48 2.95
C TRP A 45 6.61 -17.59 1.95
N GLY A 46 7.84 -17.35 2.39
CA GLY A 46 9.01 -17.35 1.50
C GLY A 46 9.02 -16.20 0.49
N LEU A 47 8.35 -15.08 0.79
CA LEU A 47 8.37 -13.89 -0.06
C LEU A 47 9.75 -13.22 -0.03
N SER A 48 10.20 -12.71 -1.17
CA SER A 48 11.39 -11.84 -1.25
C SER A 48 11.00 -10.37 -1.06
N GLU A 49 11.73 -9.64 -0.21
CA GLU A 49 11.54 -8.20 -0.01
C GLU A 49 12.48 -7.41 -0.94
N ILE A 50 11.93 -6.45 -1.67
CA ILE A 50 12.66 -5.47 -2.48
C ILE A 50 12.34 -4.09 -1.91
N ILE A 51 13.33 -3.43 -1.32
CA ILE A 51 13.19 -2.04 -0.86
C ILE A 51 13.22 -1.13 -2.09
N LEU A 52 12.10 -0.48 -2.38
CA LEU A 52 11.97 0.46 -3.50
C LEU A 52 12.59 1.81 -3.17
N SER A 53 12.46 2.26 -1.92
CA SER A 53 13.07 3.49 -1.44
C SER A 53 13.12 3.52 0.08
N ASN A 54 14.05 4.32 0.61
CA ASN A 54 14.04 4.79 1.99
C ASN A 54 13.67 6.28 1.95
N THR A 55 12.42 6.59 2.26
CA THR A 55 11.96 7.98 2.38
C THR A 55 12.29 8.49 3.78
N GLY A 56 12.15 9.80 4.03
CA GLY A 56 12.27 10.33 5.40
C GLY A 56 11.31 9.68 6.40
N ASP A 57 10.22 9.06 5.92
CA ASP A 57 9.21 8.37 6.73
C ASP A 57 9.46 6.85 6.86
N GLY A 58 10.49 6.33 6.19
CA GLY A 58 10.92 4.92 6.24
C GLY A 58 10.90 4.20 4.89
N GLU A 59 11.02 2.88 4.94
CA GLU A 59 11.14 2.02 3.75
C GLU A 59 9.80 1.72 3.10
N ILE A 60 9.69 1.98 1.79
CA ILE A 60 8.63 1.45 0.93
C ILE A 60 9.15 0.14 0.32
N SER A 61 8.51 -0.98 0.67
CA SER A 61 8.94 -2.32 0.26
C SER A 61 7.92 -3.01 -0.66
N LEU A 62 8.40 -3.69 -1.68
CA LEU A 62 7.65 -4.62 -2.52
C LEU A 62 8.01 -6.06 -2.11
N TYR A 63 7.02 -6.89 -1.85
CA TYR A 63 7.21 -8.30 -1.52
C TYR A 63 6.76 -9.17 -2.69
N GLN A 64 7.53 -10.20 -3.05
CA GLN A 64 7.23 -11.01 -4.23
C GLN A 64 7.29 -12.51 -3.94
N SER A 65 6.35 -13.26 -4.49
CA SER A 65 6.37 -14.73 -4.45
C SER A 65 7.56 -15.29 -5.26
N VAL A 66 8.08 -16.44 -4.85
CA VAL A 66 9.28 -17.05 -5.48
C VAL A 66 9.11 -17.37 -6.98
N ASN A 67 7.88 -17.60 -7.43
CA ASN A 67 7.53 -17.99 -8.79
C ASN A 67 7.43 -16.79 -9.77
N GLN A 68 8.05 -15.64 -9.50
CA GLN A 68 8.01 -14.44 -10.38
C GLN A 68 8.50 -14.65 -11.83
N GLY A 69 9.11 -15.79 -12.15
CA GLY A 69 9.53 -16.17 -13.50
C GLY A 69 8.62 -17.19 -14.19
N ALA A 70 7.60 -17.71 -13.52
CA ALA A 70 6.69 -18.71 -14.07
C ALA A 70 5.68 -18.09 -15.05
N ASP A 71 5.18 -18.91 -15.98
CA ASP A 71 4.13 -18.50 -16.92
C ASP A 71 2.73 -18.67 -16.28
N VAL A 72 2.50 -17.86 -15.25
CA VAL A 72 1.24 -17.80 -14.50
C VAL A 72 0.76 -16.34 -14.44
N PRO A 73 -0.52 -16.08 -14.12
CA PRO A 73 -1.00 -14.72 -13.92
C PRO A 73 -0.15 -13.97 -12.89
N HIS A 74 0.16 -12.71 -13.19
CA HIS A 74 0.85 -11.82 -12.27
C HIS A 74 -0.14 -10.82 -11.68
N VAL A 75 -0.26 -10.85 -10.35
CA VAL A 75 -1.16 -9.99 -9.58
C VAL A 75 -0.34 -9.13 -8.63
N LEU A 76 -0.61 -7.82 -8.66
CA LEU A 76 -0.09 -6.87 -7.69
C LEU A 76 -1.25 -6.40 -6.81
N ILE A 77 -1.11 -6.60 -5.50
CA ILE A 77 -2.03 -6.09 -4.48
C ILE A 77 -1.31 -4.97 -3.76
N ALA A 78 -1.88 -3.77 -3.79
CA ALA A 78 -1.30 -2.58 -3.18
C ALA A 78 -2.29 -1.94 -2.21
N ALA A 79 -1.78 -1.47 -1.07
CA ALA A 79 -2.57 -0.85 -0.01
C ALA A 79 -1.84 0.33 0.64
N GLY A 80 -2.58 1.07 1.47
CA GLY A 80 -2.02 2.12 2.30
C GLY A 80 -1.52 3.33 1.51
N PHE A 81 -2.19 3.72 0.42
CA PHE A 81 -1.93 5.01 -0.23
C PHE A 81 -2.46 6.18 0.61
N HIS A 82 -3.54 5.94 1.36
CA HIS A 82 -4.19 6.88 2.26
C HIS A 82 -4.13 6.28 3.67
N GLY A 83 -3.60 7.02 4.63
CA GLY A 83 -3.27 6.47 5.95
C GLY A 83 -4.46 6.31 6.90
N GLU A 84 -5.54 7.03 6.64
CA GLU A 84 -6.85 6.85 7.25
C GLU A 84 -7.61 5.64 6.67
N GLU A 85 -7.05 4.94 5.68
CA GLU A 85 -7.59 3.70 5.11
C GLU A 85 -6.76 2.46 5.54
N PRO A 86 -6.52 2.22 6.84
CA PRO A 86 -5.60 1.19 7.32
C PRO A 86 -6.11 -0.23 7.05
N ALA A 87 -7.43 -0.42 6.88
CA ALA A 87 -8.03 -1.74 6.70
C ALA A 87 -7.46 -2.51 5.49
N GLY A 88 -7.04 -1.82 4.43
CA GLY A 88 -6.37 -2.47 3.29
C GLY A 88 -4.99 -3.02 3.65
N CYS A 89 -4.26 -2.37 4.55
CA CYS A 89 -2.97 -2.83 5.04
C CYS A 89 -3.16 -4.06 5.95
N TRP A 90 -4.00 -3.91 6.97
CA TRP A 90 -4.27 -4.97 7.94
C TRP A 90 -4.93 -6.20 7.30
N GLY A 91 -5.87 -6.01 6.37
CA GLY A 91 -6.48 -7.13 5.64
C GLY A 91 -5.47 -7.91 4.79
N MET A 92 -4.40 -7.27 4.30
CA MET A 92 -3.32 -7.98 3.61
C MET A 92 -2.46 -8.79 4.58
N LEU A 93 -2.24 -8.27 5.80
CA LEU A 93 -1.58 -9.03 6.87
C LEU A 93 -2.44 -10.25 7.28
N ASP A 94 -3.74 -10.07 7.45
CA ASP A 94 -4.67 -11.14 7.83
C ASP A 94 -4.74 -12.21 6.72
N PHE A 95 -4.78 -11.79 5.46
CA PHE A 95 -4.66 -12.70 4.32
C PHE A 95 -3.39 -13.56 4.40
N LEU A 96 -2.24 -12.95 4.76
CA LEU A 96 -1.00 -13.69 4.95
C LEU A 96 -0.98 -14.53 6.24
N ARG A 97 -1.80 -14.24 7.25
CA ARG A 97 -1.91 -15.07 8.47
C ARG A 97 -2.75 -16.32 8.23
N GLU A 98 -3.87 -16.16 7.57
CA GLU A 98 -4.86 -17.22 7.35
C GLU A 98 -4.57 -18.07 6.12
N GLY A 99 -3.92 -17.48 5.10
CA GLY A 99 -3.64 -18.14 3.84
C GLY A 99 -2.43 -19.08 3.88
N SER A 100 -2.15 -19.66 2.70
CA SER A 100 -1.09 -20.64 2.49
C SER A 100 -0.25 -20.30 1.24
N PRO A 101 1.07 -20.56 1.27
CA PRO A 101 1.96 -20.36 0.11
C PRO A 101 1.62 -21.22 -1.12
N GLU A 102 0.80 -22.26 -0.96
CA GLU A 102 0.28 -23.11 -2.06
C GLU A 102 -0.46 -22.28 -3.12
N LEU A 103 -0.93 -21.07 -2.77
CA LEU A 103 -1.44 -20.11 -3.74
C LEU A 103 -0.45 -19.84 -4.89
N PHE A 104 0.84 -19.87 -4.61
CA PHE A 104 1.89 -19.60 -5.59
C PHE A 104 2.04 -20.70 -6.65
N ASP A 105 1.34 -21.82 -6.54
CA ASP A 105 1.32 -22.83 -7.62
C ASP A 105 0.61 -22.31 -8.87
N ASN A 106 -0.32 -21.36 -8.72
CA ASN A 106 -1.21 -20.92 -9.79
C ASN A 106 -1.11 -19.42 -10.11
N VAL A 107 -0.47 -18.62 -9.28
CA VAL A 107 -0.37 -17.17 -9.46
C VAL A 107 0.94 -16.62 -8.90
N ALA A 108 1.55 -15.67 -9.60
CA ALA A 108 2.69 -14.93 -9.13
C ALA A 108 2.20 -13.63 -8.47
N VAL A 109 2.27 -13.56 -7.15
CA VAL A 109 1.74 -12.42 -6.37
C VAL A 109 2.86 -11.47 -5.97
N SER A 110 2.60 -10.17 -6.11
CA SER A 110 3.41 -9.11 -5.53
C SER A 110 2.55 -8.29 -4.58
N PHE A 111 3.11 -7.91 -3.44
CA PHE A 111 2.45 -7.10 -2.43
C PHE A 111 3.20 -5.78 -2.24
N LEU A 112 2.46 -4.68 -2.31
CA LEU A 112 2.90 -3.36 -1.91
C LEU A 112 2.08 -2.95 -0.67
N PRO A 113 2.46 -3.44 0.53
CA PRO A 113 1.58 -3.48 1.69
C PRO A 113 1.31 -2.13 2.33
N LEU A 114 2.18 -1.15 2.12
CA LEU A 114 2.05 0.18 2.69
C LEU A 114 2.87 1.18 1.86
N VAL A 115 2.18 2.12 1.23
CA VAL A 115 2.82 3.17 0.40
C VAL A 115 3.06 4.45 1.21
N ASN A 116 2.06 4.90 1.97
CA ASN A 116 2.06 6.16 2.71
C ASN A 116 2.33 5.91 4.21
N LEU A 117 3.62 5.81 4.56
CA LEU A 117 4.05 5.49 5.93
C LEU A 117 3.64 6.57 6.94
N SER A 118 3.88 7.84 6.62
CA SER A 118 3.54 8.95 7.53
C SER A 118 2.04 9.15 7.68
N GLY A 119 1.28 8.97 6.59
CA GLY A 119 -0.17 8.95 6.64
C GLY A 119 -0.67 7.89 7.59
N LEU A 120 -0.23 6.63 7.43
CA LEU A 120 -0.69 5.53 8.29
C LEU A 120 -0.34 5.80 9.76
N ARG A 121 0.90 6.21 10.06
CA ARG A 121 1.37 6.51 11.41
C ARG A 121 0.49 7.55 12.13
N THR A 122 -0.07 8.49 11.37
CA THR A 122 -0.91 9.57 11.90
C THR A 122 -2.42 9.33 11.74
N GLY A 123 -2.81 8.25 11.07
CA GLY A 123 -4.19 7.98 10.67
C GLY A 123 -4.74 9.03 9.69
N SER A 124 -3.87 9.66 8.90
CA SER A 124 -4.23 10.76 7.98
C SER A 124 -4.11 10.36 6.51
N ARG A 125 -4.94 11.00 5.68
CA ARG A 125 -4.97 10.78 4.23
C ARG A 125 -3.69 11.11 3.50
N LEU A 126 -3.17 12.28 3.82
CA LEU A 126 -2.00 12.83 3.16
C LEU A 126 -0.74 12.33 3.86
N ASN A 127 0.38 12.33 3.15
CA ASN A 127 1.67 12.10 3.78
C ASN A 127 2.08 13.31 4.66
N SER A 128 3.23 13.21 5.33
CA SER A 128 3.79 14.26 6.20
C SER A 128 4.01 15.61 5.49
N LEU A 129 4.09 15.61 4.14
CA LEU A 129 4.23 16.80 3.30
C LEU A 129 2.90 17.35 2.78
N GLY A 130 1.76 16.80 3.21
CA GLY A 130 0.44 17.21 2.74
C GLY A 130 0.15 16.80 1.29
N GLN A 131 0.85 15.79 0.77
CA GLN A 131 0.65 15.27 -0.59
C GLN A 131 -0.29 14.06 -0.57
N ASN A 132 -1.00 13.84 -1.68
CA ASN A 132 -1.83 12.66 -1.88
C ASN A 132 -1.07 11.60 -2.69
N PRO A 133 -0.66 10.46 -2.09
CA PRO A 133 0.12 9.44 -2.80
C PRO A 133 -0.60 8.68 -3.90
N ASN A 134 -1.92 8.82 -4.01
CA ASN A 134 -2.75 8.17 -5.04
C ASN A 134 -3.13 9.12 -6.19
N ARG A 135 -2.29 10.11 -6.51
CA ARG A 135 -2.51 11.04 -7.62
C ARG A 135 -1.22 11.28 -8.42
N GLY A 136 -1.35 11.79 -9.65
CA GLY A 136 -0.22 12.22 -10.47
C GLY A 136 0.46 11.14 -11.32
N PHE A 137 -0.15 9.97 -11.49
CA PHE A 137 0.43 8.85 -12.25
C PHE A 137 0.22 8.91 -13.77
N THR A 138 -0.57 9.87 -14.27
CA THR A 138 -0.90 9.99 -15.69
C THR A 138 -0.20 11.17 -16.34
N LYS A 139 0.19 11.03 -17.61
CA LYS A 139 0.72 12.13 -18.40
C LYS A 139 -0.32 13.26 -18.50
N GLY A 140 0.06 14.47 -18.09
CA GLY A 140 -0.84 15.63 -18.07
C GLY A 140 -1.78 15.70 -16.86
N ALA A 141 -1.49 14.97 -15.78
CA ALA A 141 -2.21 15.12 -14.52
C ALA A 141 -2.13 16.58 -14.02
N GLU A 142 -3.23 17.08 -13.45
CA GLU A 142 -3.31 18.43 -12.88
C GLU A 142 -2.46 18.61 -11.62
N VAL A 143 -2.04 17.49 -11.02
CA VAL A 143 -1.22 17.46 -9.81
C VAL A 143 0.01 16.61 -10.03
N GLU A 144 1.13 17.09 -9.50
CA GLU A 144 2.37 16.33 -9.47
C GLU A 144 2.25 15.11 -8.54
N PRO A 145 2.85 13.97 -8.89
CA PRO A 145 2.90 12.83 -7.99
C PRO A 145 3.65 13.16 -6.70
N SER A 146 3.22 12.55 -5.61
CA SER A 146 3.86 12.69 -4.29
C SER A 146 5.29 12.11 -4.29
N ILE A 147 6.02 12.23 -3.18
CA ILE A 147 7.33 11.58 -3.04
C ILE A 147 7.23 10.06 -3.21
N GLU A 148 6.19 9.43 -2.67
CA GLU A 148 5.92 8.00 -2.81
C GLU A 148 5.50 7.69 -4.25
N GLY A 149 4.64 8.51 -4.86
CA GLY A 149 4.23 8.34 -6.25
C GLY A 149 5.43 8.39 -7.21
N LYS A 150 6.40 9.28 -6.98
CA LYS A 150 7.66 9.35 -7.73
C LYS A 150 8.51 8.10 -7.55
N VAL A 151 8.58 7.55 -6.33
CA VAL A 151 9.22 6.25 -6.10
C VAL A 151 8.55 5.18 -6.96
N LEU A 152 7.22 5.07 -6.95
CA LEU A 152 6.53 4.05 -7.74
C LEU A 152 6.73 4.23 -9.25
N LEU A 153 6.76 5.46 -9.75
CA LEU A 153 7.06 5.76 -11.16
C LEU A 153 8.48 5.35 -11.56
N ASN A 154 9.46 5.49 -10.67
CA ASN A 154 10.83 4.99 -10.94
C ASN A 154 10.88 3.46 -11.12
N TYR A 155 9.90 2.74 -10.57
CA TYR A 155 9.76 1.29 -10.69
C TYR A 155 8.59 0.89 -11.62
N GLU A 156 8.06 1.79 -12.45
CA GLU A 156 6.88 1.55 -13.29
C GLU A 156 7.00 0.28 -14.14
N THR A 157 8.15 0.07 -14.80
CA THR A 157 8.40 -1.12 -15.62
C THR A 157 8.31 -2.41 -14.81
N LEU A 158 8.86 -2.40 -13.59
CA LEU A 158 8.76 -3.53 -12.67
C LEU A 158 7.29 -3.74 -12.28
N LEU A 159 6.63 -2.71 -11.75
CA LEU A 159 5.26 -2.80 -11.23
C LEU A 159 4.27 -3.25 -12.32
N LYS A 160 4.35 -2.71 -13.54
CA LYS A 160 3.52 -3.12 -14.69
C LYS A 160 3.70 -4.58 -15.05
N LYS A 161 4.93 -5.11 -15.01
CA LYS A 161 5.20 -6.53 -15.26
C LYS A 161 4.52 -7.42 -14.22
N ARG A 162 4.37 -6.92 -12.98
CA ARG A 162 3.78 -7.63 -11.84
C ARG A 162 2.27 -7.44 -11.72
N SER A 163 1.67 -6.62 -12.56
CA SER A 163 0.25 -6.26 -12.50
C SER A 163 -0.50 -6.52 -13.81
N LYS A 164 -0.21 -7.63 -14.50
CA LYS A 164 -0.96 -8.00 -15.72
C LYS A 164 -2.47 -8.16 -15.43
N SER A 165 -2.83 -8.44 -14.17
CA SER A 165 -4.16 -8.23 -13.59
C SER A 165 -4.02 -7.38 -12.31
N TRP A 166 -4.63 -6.18 -12.27
CA TRP A 166 -4.51 -5.25 -11.14
C TRP A 166 -5.77 -5.28 -10.26
N CYS A 167 -5.60 -5.46 -8.95
CA CYS A 167 -6.67 -5.32 -7.94
C CYS A 167 -6.25 -4.27 -6.91
N ALA A 168 -6.91 -3.12 -6.89
CA ALA A 168 -6.83 -2.16 -5.80
C ALA A 168 -7.92 -2.48 -4.78
N LEU A 169 -7.53 -2.73 -3.52
CA LEU A 169 -8.45 -2.82 -2.38
C LEU A 169 -8.60 -1.42 -1.79
N LEU A 170 -9.56 -0.65 -2.32
CA LEU A 170 -10.00 0.61 -1.70
C LEU A 170 -11.42 0.39 -1.15
N PRO A 171 -11.68 0.63 0.14
CA PRO A 171 -13.03 0.59 0.70
C PRO A 171 -13.92 1.75 0.20
#